data_AF-Q72WX7-F1
#
_entry.id   AF-Q72WX7-F1
#
_cell.length_a   1.000
_cell.length_b   1.000
_cell.length_c   1.000
_cell.angle_alpha   90.00
_cell.angle_beta   90.00
_cell.angle_gamma   90.00
#
_symmetry.space_group_name_H-M   'P 1'
#
loop_
_entity.id
_entity.type
_entity.pdbx_description
1 polymer ?
#
loop_
_entity_poly.entity_id
_entity_poly.type
_entity_poly.pdbx_seq_one_letter_code
_entity_poly.pdbx_strand_id
1 'polypeptide(L)'
;MPGYNYKFVDLGRFLKVVEYEREVKTGINKRYNRPLKKRNKLNFVSGGMKKETKIRGLKNKEIDDFHYLLYLNFKNYRDQLITLTYKENTAVEKACKDFERWIKRMRSKFGDFKYLAVRSFQKRGTIHYHVLVNIPRIPLEMLRNKEFENIWGHGGVNITKIYDVNVVYSQSKLSQYLVDNMQKFKKDERGYGKQAYTFSKNLKKPKVRTGNYDEFMKCLELINLEAIDEKGYKNEYRGDVKVTIYKKKGS
;
A
#
# COMPACT_ATOMS: atom_id res chain seq x y z
N MET A 1 -8.27 29.71 3.56
CA MET A 1 -8.74 28.70 4.52
C MET A 1 -7.72 28.63 5.63
N PRO A 2 -8.13 28.46 6.90
CA PRO A 2 -7.18 28.22 7.98
C PRO A 2 -6.36 26.96 7.68
N GLY A 3 -5.10 26.92 8.09
CA GLY A 3 -4.31 25.70 7.99
C GLY A 3 -4.76 24.67 9.04
N TYR A 4 -4.02 23.58 9.14
CA TYR A 4 -4.31 22.52 10.10
C TYR A 4 -3.04 21.97 10.73
N ASN A 5 -3.13 21.61 12.02
CA ASN A 5 -2.07 20.91 12.74
C ASN A 5 -2.41 19.42 12.92
N TYR A 6 -3.66 19.03 12.67
CA TYR A 6 -4.12 17.67 12.88
C TYR A 6 -4.70 17.08 11.60
N LYS A 7 -4.39 15.81 11.35
CA LYS A 7 -4.99 15.00 10.29
C LYS A 7 -5.47 13.68 10.84
N PHE A 8 -6.74 13.41 10.64
CA PHE A 8 -7.42 12.18 10.97
C PHE A 8 -7.62 11.31 9.73
N VAL A 9 -7.33 10.03 9.86
CA VAL A 9 -7.62 9.04 8.84
C VAL A 9 -8.42 7.92 9.49
N ASP A 10 -9.71 7.85 9.17
CA ASP A 10 -10.60 6.81 9.65
C ASP A 10 -10.37 5.51 8.87
N LEU A 11 -10.00 4.47 9.61
CA LEU A 11 -9.67 3.13 9.12
C LEU A 11 -10.67 2.09 9.65
N GLY A 12 -11.89 2.51 9.98
CA GLY A 12 -12.93 1.64 10.50
C GLY A 12 -12.76 1.42 12.00
N ARG A 13 -12.15 0.28 12.39
CA ARG A 13 -11.85 -0.04 13.81
C ARG A 13 -10.70 0.78 14.37
N PHE A 14 -9.91 1.38 13.49
CA PHE A 14 -8.73 2.15 13.85
C PHE A 14 -8.88 3.60 13.41
N LEU A 15 -8.23 4.49 14.13
CA LEU A 15 -8.09 5.90 13.79
C LEU A 15 -6.61 6.23 13.77
N LYS A 16 -6.10 6.70 12.63
CA LYS A 16 -4.76 7.27 12.56
C LYS A 16 -4.85 8.78 12.74
N VAL A 17 -4.13 9.29 13.73
CA VAL A 17 -3.94 10.71 13.98
C VAL A 17 -2.52 11.08 13.57
N VAL A 18 -2.39 12.19 12.85
CA VAL A 18 -1.10 12.81 12.57
C VAL A 18 -1.14 14.24 13.09
N GLU A 19 -0.22 14.55 13.98
CA GLU A 19 -0.02 15.85 14.59
C GLU A 19 1.22 16.49 13.99
N TYR A 20 1.11 17.77 13.62
CA TYR A 20 2.18 18.57 13.05
C TYR A 20 2.51 19.71 14.00
N GLU A 21 3.79 19.82 14.39
CA GLU A 21 4.29 20.96 15.15
C GLU A 21 3.97 22.27 14.41
N ARG A 22 4.21 22.31 13.09
CA ARG A 22 3.93 23.48 12.25
C ARG A 22 2.66 23.29 11.45
N GLU A 23 1.85 24.34 11.42
CA GLU A 23 0.57 24.37 10.71
C GLU A 23 0.74 24.11 9.20
N VAL A 24 -0.04 23.19 8.67
CA VAL A 24 -0.13 22.93 7.23
C VAL A 24 -1.11 23.91 6.61
N LYS A 25 -0.59 24.93 5.92
CA LYS A 25 -1.40 25.95 5.25
C LYS A 25 -2.24 25.36 4.12
N THR A 26 -3.56 25.48 4.21
CA THR A 26 -4.49 25.11 3.11
C THR A 26 -4.82 26.35 2.29
N GLY A 27 -4.00 26.60 1.27
CA GLY A 27 -4.15 27.76 0.41
C GLY A 27 -3.31 27.59 -0.84
N ILE A 28 -3.91 27.87 -1.99
CA ILE A 28 -3.27 27.82 -3.31
C ILE A 28 -2.07 28.76 -3.32
N ASN A 29 -0.85 28.20 -3.24
CA ASN A 29 0.35 28.87 -3.76
C ASN A 29 0.70 28.27 -5.13
N LYS A 30 -0.21 28.44 -6.11
CA LYS A 30 0.10 28.23 -7.55
C LYS A 30 1.18 29.20 -8.06
N ARG A 31 1.67 30.14 -7.25
CA ARG A 31 2.70 31.14 -7.62
C ARG A 31 4.13 30.83 -7.15
N TYR A 32 4.39 29.71 -6.46
CA TYR A 32 5.76 29.28 -6.12
C TYR A 32 6.35 28.20 -7.04
N ASN A 33 5.64 27.78 -8.09
CA ASN A 33 6.25 27.10 -9.23
C ASN A 33 6.67 28.12 -10.30
N ARG A 34 7.54 29.09 -9.92
CA ARG A 34 8.42 29.67 -10.95
C ARG A 34 9.55 28.67 -11.15
N PRO A 35 9.81 28.19 -12.38
CA PRO A 35 11.05 27.50 -12.65
C PRO A 35 12.18 28.42 -12.20
N LEU A 36 13.15 27.89 -11.45
CA LEU A 36 14.44 28.55 -11.34
C LEU A 36 14.90 28.86 -12.76
N LYS A 37 15.11 30.16 -13.04
CA LYS A 37 15.55 30.68 -14.33
C LYS A 37 16.64 29.76 -14.90
N LYS A 38 16.47 29.38 -16.17
CA LYS A 38 17.51 28.76 -17.02
C LYS A 38 18.86 29.38 -16.68
N ARG A 39 19.76 28.62 -16.07
CA ARG A 39 21.19 28.94 -16.06
C ARG A 39 21.77 28.38 -17.35
N ASN A 40 22.57 29.21 -17.99
CA ASN A 40 23.02 29.13 -19.38
C ASN A 40 23.53 27.75 -19.80
N LYS A 41 23.21 27.37 -21.05
CA LYS A 41 23.96 26.36 -21.81
C LYS A 41 25.43 26.77 -21.81
N LEU A 42 26.27 26.05 -21.07
CA LEU A 42 27.65 25.86 -21.47
C LEU A 42 27.74 24.49 -22.14
N ASN A 43 28.15 24.50 -23.39
CA ASN A 43 28.56 23.32 -24.13
C ASN A 43 29.80 22.74 -23.44
N PHE A 44 29.74 21.47 -23.05
CA PHE A 44 30.95 20.66 -22.92
C PHE A 44 30.75 19.29 -23.56
N VAL A 45 31.81 18.91 -24.25
CA VAL A 45 31.98 17.85 -25.23
C VAL A 45 31.93 16.45 -24.57
N SER A 46 31.61 15.48 -25.42
CA SER A 46 31.57 14.02 -25.24
C SER A 46 32.36 13.41 -24.09
N GLY A 47 31.65 12.62 -23.27
CA GLY A 47 32.20 11.57 -22.42
C GLY A 47 31.06 10.65 -21.98
N GLY A 48 31.12 9.36 -22.33
CA GLY A 48 30.08 8.39 -22.03
C GLY A 48 29.91 8.20 -20.52
N MET A 49 28.94 8.87 -19.92
CA MET A 49 28.43 8.54 -18.58
C MET A 49 27.16 7.72 -18.72
N LYS A 50 27.23 6.44 -18.34
CA LYS A 50 26.05 5.63 -18.04
C LYS A 50 25.18 6.45 -17.07
N LYS A 51 23.96 6.81 -17.47
CA LYS A 51 22.97 7.38 -16.55
C LYS A 51 22.74 6.32 -15.48
N GLU A 52 23.29 6.52 -14.27
CA GLU A 52 22.84 5.79 -13.10
C GLU A 52 21.34 6.04 -12.96
N THR A 53 20.54 5.07 -13.35
CA THR A 53 19.09 5.06 -13.15
C THR A 53 18.86 5.10 -11.63
N LYS A 54 18.62 6.29 -11.07
CA LYS A 54 18.31 6.47 -9.65
C LYS A 54 17.10 5.60 -9.29
N ILE A 55 17.35 4.41 -8.78
CA ILE A 55 16.34 3.47 -8.29
C ILE A 55 15.51 4.21 -7.25
N ARG A 56 14.23 4.42 -7.53
CA ARG A 56 13.34 5.19 -6.65
C ARG A 56 12.69 4.25 -5.64
N GLY A 57 13.12 4.37 -4.39
CA GLY A 57 12.52 3.66 -3.27
C GLY A 57 11.02 3.94 -3.08
N LEU A 58 10.37 3.02 -2.37
CA LEU A 58 8.97 3.12 -1.97
C LEU A 58 8.76 4.32 -1.04
N LYS A 59 7.85 5.24 -1.37
CA LYS A 59 7.57 6.42 -0.55
C LYS A 59 6.71 6.08 0.67
N ASN A 60 6.88 6.80 1.78
CA ASN A 60 6.02 6.69 2.96
C ASN A 60 4.53 6.89 2.62
N LYS A 61 4.20 7.79 1.69
CA LYS A 61 2.82 7.94 1.20
C LYS A 61 2.29 6.68 0.50
N GLU A 62 3.11 5.99 -0.30
CA GLU A 62 2.70 4.75 -0.96
C GLU A 62 2.43 3.63 0.06
N ILE A 63 3.24 3.57 1.13
CA ILE A 63 3.06 2.65 2.27
C ILE A 63 1.77 2.98 3.03
N ASP A 64 1.56 4.25 3.35
CA ASP A 64 0.35 4.72 4.05
C ASP A 64 -0.91 4.40 3.26
N ASP A 65 -0.94 4.73 1.97
CA ASP A 65 -2.09 4.45 1.10
C ASP A 65 -2.36 2.94 1.02
N PHE A 66 -1.31 2.11 0.99
CA PHE A 66 -1.43 0.64 1.02
C PHE A 66 -2.04 0.14 2.34
N HIS A 67 -1.51 0.60 3.48
CA HIS A 67 -2.04 0.25 4.80
C HIS A 67 -3.51 0.64 4.95
N TYR A 68 -3.91 1.80 4.44
CA TYR A 68 -5.31 2.22 4.50
C TYR A 68 -6.22 1.26 3.75
N LEU A 69 -5.81 0.81 2.56
CA LEU A 69 -6.56 -0.17 1.78
C LEU A 69 -6.62 -1.52 2.48
N LEU A 70 -5.51 -1.96 3.07
CA LEU A 70 -5.42 -3.21 3.82
C LEU A 70 -6.43 -3.22 4.98
N TYR A 71 -6.29 -2.29 5.93
CA TYR A 71 -7.04 -2.32 7.19
C TYR A 71 -8.54 -2.04 7.02
N LEU A 72 -8.94 -1.28 6.00
CA LEU A 72 -10.36 -1.02 5.73
C LEU A 72 -11.10 -2.19 5.08
N ASN A 73 -10.38 -3.11 4.43
CA ASN A 73 -11.00 -4.09 3.54
C ASN A 73 -10.77 -5.54 3.94
N PHE A 74 -9.65 -5.85 4.59
CA PHE A 74 -9.28 -7.23 4.93
C PHE A 74 -9.14 -7.36 6.44
N LYS A 75 -10.19 -7.90 7.07
CA LYS A 75 -10.38 -7.97 8.52
C LYS A 75 -11.09 -9.25 8.97
N ASN A 76 -11.34 -10.16 8.03
CA ASN A 76 -12.11 -11.38 8.25
C ASN A 76 -11.14 -12.56 8.26
N TYR A 77 -11.38 -13.53 9.15
CA TYR A 77 -10.63 -14.79 9.18
C TYR A 77 -10.79 -15.62 7.88
N ARG A 78 -11.79 -15.28 7.06
CA ARG A 78 -12.00 -15.84 5.72
C ARG A 78 -11.18 -15.16 4.62
N ASP A 79 -10.60 -13.99 4.89
CA ASP A 79 -9.68 -13.38 3.95
C ASP A 79 -8.44 -14.29 3.81
N GLN A 80 -7.82 -14.27 2.64
CA GLN A 80 -6.75 -15.22 2.29
C GLN A 80 -5.63 -14.52 1.57
N LEU A 81 -4.41 -14.99 1.79
CA LEU A 81 -3.23 -14.61 1.04
C LEU A 81 -2.94 -15.68 -0.01
N ILE A 82 -3.13 -15.34 -1.29
CA ILE A 82 -2.79 -16.18 -2.44
C ILE A 82 -1.46 -15.72 -3.00
N THR A 83 -0.48 -16.62 -3.08
CA THR A 83 0.81 -16.36 -3.72
C THR A 83 0.84 -17.00 -5.09
N LEU A 84 1.02 -16.20 -6.14
CA LEU A 84 1.10 -16.65 -7.53
C LEU A 84 2.55 -16.58 -8.00
N THR A 85 3.09 -17.68 -8.48
CA THR A 85 4.49 -17.80 -8.93
C THR A 85 4.56 -18.25 -10.38
N TYR A 86 5.59 -17.85 -11.11
CA TYR A 86 5.84 -18.36 -12.46
C TYR A 86 6.73 -19.60 -12.41
N LYS A 87 6.66 -20.54 -13.35
CA LYS A 87 7.71 -21.58 -13.48
C LYS A 87 8.98 -21.00 -14.09
N GLU A 88 8.82 -20.14 -15.08
CA GLU A 88 9.89 -19.54 -15.88
C GLU A 88 10.08 -18.05 -15.56
N ASN A 89 11.27 -17.53 -15.86
CA ASN A 89 11.54 -16.11 -15.70
C ASN A 89 10.62 -15.27 -16.61
N THR A 90 9.98 -14.25 -16.04
CA THR A 90 8.94 -13.48 -16.73
C THR A 90 9.14 -11.98 -16.48
N ALA A 91 9.10 -11.20 -17.56
CA ALA A 91 9.17 -9.74 -17.50
C ALA A 91 7.96 -9.13 -16.78
N VAL A 92 8.16 -7.99 -16.11
CA VAL A 92 7.14 -7.33 -15.29
C VAL A 92 5.90 -6.96 -16.11
N GLU A 93 6.08 -6.50 -17.35
CA GLU A 93 5.01 -6.10 -18.26
C GLU A 93 4.11 -7.29 -18.63
N LYS A 94 4.72 -8.42 -19.00
CA LYS A 94 4.00 -9.66 -19.29
C LYS A 94 3.26 -10.13 -18.04
N ALA A 95 3.94 -10.10 -16.89
CA ALA A 95 3.34 -10.51 -15.64
C ALA A 95 2.16 -9.65 -15.20
N CYS A 96 2.12 -8.36 -15.54
CA CYS A 96 0.96 -7.50 -15.30
C CYS A 96 -0.25 -7.94 -16.14
N LYS A 97 -0.04 -8.23 -17.42
CA LYS A 97 -1.10 -8.71 -18.33
C LYS A 97 -1.65 -10.06 -17.89
N ASP A 98 -0.77 -10.97 -17.50
CA ASP A 98 -1.15 -12.32 -17.04
C ASP A 98 -1.93 -12.24 -15.72
N PHE A 99 -1.53 -11.36 -14.80
CA PHE A 99 -2.28 -11.09 -13.56
C PHE A 99 -3.69 -10.54 -13.82
N GLU A 100 -3.85 -9.61 -14.76
CA GLU A 100 -5.17 -9.09 -15.13
C GLU A 100 -6.08 -10.19 -15.72
N ARG A 101 -5.53 -11.07 -16.56
CA ARG A 101 -6.29 -12.23 -17.07
C ARG A 101 -6.67 -13.19 -15.96
N TRP A 102 -5.77 -13.43 -15.00
CA TRP A 102 -6.06 -14.25 -13.83
C TRP A 102 -7.22 -13.67 -13.01
N ILE A 103 -7.21 -12.35 -12.73
CA ILE A 103 -8.33 -11.69 -12.04
C ILE A 103 -9.64 -11.87 -12.81
N LYS A 104 -9.64 -11.74 -14.14
CA LYS A 104 -10.83 -11.97 -14.97
C LYS A 104 -11.34 -13.41 -14.85
N ARG A 105 -10.46 -14.41 -14.96
CA ARG A 105 -10.82 -15.83 -14.81
C ARG A 105 -11.35 -16.15 -13.42
N MET A 106 -10.69 -15.63 -12.39
CA MET A 106 -11.14 -15.77 -10.99
C MET A 106 -12.53 -15.15 -10.78
N ARG A 107 -12.80 -13.97 -11.35
CA ARG A 107 -14.11 -13.32 -11.24
C ARG A 107 -15.21 -14.05 -11.99
N SER A 108 -14.89 -14.68 -13.13
CA SER A 108 -15.84 -15.55 -13.83
C SER A 108 -16.30 -16.71 -12.93
N LYS A 109 -15.41 -17.23 -12.09
CA LYS A 109 -15.69 -18.38 -11.23
C LYS A 109 -16.27 -18.03 -9.86
N PHE A 110 -15.82 -16.95 -9.24
CA PHE A 110 -16.14 -16.60 -7.86
C PHE A 110 -16.98 -15.32 -7.71
N GLY A 111 -17.39 -14.70 -8.81
CA GLY A 111 -18.05 -13.40 -8.80
C GLY A 111 -17.08 -12.26 -8.48
N ASP A 112 -17.61 -11.07 -8.23
CA ASP A 112 -16.78 -9.93 -7.84
C ASP A 112 -16.26 -10.09 -6.41
N PHE A 113 -14.94 -9.95 -6.26
CA PHE A 113 -14.25 -9.98 -4.97
C PHE A 113 -13.26 -8.82 -4.88
N LYS A 114 -12.91 -8.49 -3.65
CA LYS A 114 -11.87 -7.51 -3.30
C LYS A 114 -10.50 -8.17 -3.37
N TYR A 115 -9.53 -7.46 -3.93
CA TYR A 115 -8.14 -7.87 -3.85
C TYR A 115 -7.19 -6.69 -3.62
N LEU A 116 -6.07 -6.99 -2.97
CA LEU A 116 -4.91 -6.12 -2.83
C LEU A 116 -3.66 -6.96 -3.12
N ALA A 117 -3.02 -6.70 -4.25
CA ALA A 117 -1.93 -7.51 -4.78
C ALA A 117 -0.61 -6.77 -4.75
N VAL A 118 0.39 -7.33 -4.09
CA VAL A 118 1.77 -6.85 -4.03
C VAL A 118 2.62 -7.58 -5.06
N ARG A 119 3.42 -6.84 -5.83
CA ARG A 119 4.47 -7.36 -6.70
C ARG A 119 5.73 -7.58 -5.90
N SER A 120 6.42 -8.68 -6.16
CA SER A 120 7.68 -9.03 -5.52
C SER A 120 8.58 -9.81 -6.47
N PHE A 121 9.86 -9.92 -6.15
CA PHE A 121 10.82 -10.76 -6.87
C PHE A 121 11.20 -11.95 -5.97
N GLN A 122 11.07 -13.16 -6.49
CA GLN A 122 11.54 -14.37 -5.82
C GLN A 122 13.07 -14.36 -5.70
N LYS A 123 13.63 -15.21 -4.83
CA LYS A 123 15.10 -15.36 -4.70
C LYS A 123 15.80 -15.65 -6.03
N ARG A 124 15.15 -16.41 -6.93
CA ARG A 124 15.63 -16.70 -8.30
C ARG A 124 15.47 -15.55 -9.29
N GLY A 125 15.00 -14.39 -8.85
CA GLY A 125 14.82 -13.19 -9.66
C GLY A 125 13.49 -13.09 -10.40
N THR A 126 12.68 -14.13 -10.50
CA THR A 126 11.38 -14.07 -11.21
C THR A 126 10.33 -13.29 -10.42
N ILE A 127 9.52 -12.48 -11.10
CA ILE A 127 8.39 -11.77 -10.47
C ILE A 127 7.34 -12.76 -9.94
N HIS A 128 6.73 -12.44 -8.79
CA HIS A 128 5.58 -13.15 -8.24
C HIS A 128 4.62 -12.16 -7.56
N TYR A 129 3.42 -12.64 -7.25
CA TYR A 129 2.38 -11.83 -6.61
C TYR A 129 1.99 -12.39 -5.25
N HIS A 130 1.81 -11.51 -4.27
CA HIS A 130 1.11 -11.78 -3.03
C HIS A 130 -0.25 -11.07 -3.07
N VAL A 131 -1.33 -11.83 -3.15
CA VAL A 131 -2.68 -11.34 -3.41
C VAL A 131 -3.53 -11.59 -2.17
N LEU A 132 -3.86 -10.53 -1.45
CA LEU A 132 -4.85 -10.59 -0.39
C LEU A 132 -6.24 -10.53 -1.03
N VAL A 133 -7.11 -11.49 -0.72
CA VAL A 133 -8.46 -11.61 -1.30
C VAL A 133 -9.51 -11.89 -0.23
N ASN A 134 -10.77 -11.53 -0.51
CA ASN A 134 -11.92 -11.81 0.37
C ASN A 134 -12.91 -12.83 -0.25
N ILE A 135 -12.40 -13.89 -0.88
CA ILE A 135 -13.25 -14.91 -1.50
C ILE A 135 -13.98 -15.69 -0.39
N PRO A 136 -15.34 -15.77 -0.41
CA PRO A 136 -16.11 -16.26 0.74
C PRO A 136 -15.80 -17.71 1.16
N ARG A 137 -15.59 -18.60 0.18
CA ARG A 137 -15.21 -19.99 0.41
C ARG A 137 -14.51 -20.54 -0.82
N ILE A 138 -13.31 -21.08 -0.61
CA ILE A 138 -12.63 -21.91 -1.61
C ILE A 138 -13.05 -23.37 -1.36
N PRO A 139 -13.69 -24.05 -2.33
CA PRO A 139 -14.00 -25.48 -2.21
C PRO A 139 -12.71 -26.31 -2.07
N LEU A 140 -12.71 -27.30 -1.16
CA LEU A 140 -11.55 -28.17 -0.95
C LEU A 140 -11.20 -28.99 -2.20
N GLU A 141 -12.21 -29.39 -2.97
CA GLU A 141 -12.03 -30.11 -4.23
C GLU A 141 -11.23 -29.30 -5.25
N MET A 142 -11.49 -27.99 -5.35
CA MET A 142 -10.70 -27.10 -6.22
C MET A 142 -9.22 -27.06 -5.85
N LEU A 143 -8.91 -27.16 -4.55
CA LEU A 143 -7.53 -27.26 -4.08
C LEU A 143 -6.90 -28.61 -4.44
N ARG A 144 -7.64 -29.71 -4.25
CA ARG A 144 -7.18 -31.07 -4.60
C ARG A 144 -6.90 -31.21 -6.09
N ASN A 145 -7.76 -30.63 -6.92
CA ASN A 145 -7.69 -30.70 -8.38
C ASN A 145 -6.74 -29.65 -8.99
N LYS A 146 -5.98 -28.90 -8.17
CA LYS A 146 -5.08 -27.83 -8.61
C LYS A 146 -5.74 -26.80 -9.53
N GLU A 147 -7.03 -26.52 -9.28
CA GLU A 147 -7.78 -25.63 -10.15
C GLU A 147 -7.25 -24.20 -10.12
N PHE A 148 -6.70 -23.75 -8.99
CA PHE A 148 -6.10 -22.43 -8.88
C PHE A 148 -4.84 -22.30 -9.74
N GLU A 149 -4.01 -23.34 -9.78
CA GLU A 149 -2.86 -23.44 -10.68
C GLU A 149 -3.29 -23.51 -12.14
N ASN A 150 -4.37 -24.22 -12.44
CA ASN A 150 -4.93 -24.27 -13.80
C ASN A 150 -5.48 -22.90 -14.24
N ILE A 151 -6.19 -22.20 -13.34
CA ILE A 151 -6.66 -20.82 -13.58
C ILE A 151 -5.48 -19.86 -13.68
N TRP A 152 -4.39 -20.08 -12.94
CA TRP A 152 -3.19 -19.27 -13.06
C TRP A 152 -2.45 -19.51 -14.37
N GLY A 153 -2.17 -20.78 -14.70
CA GLY A 153 -1.61 -21.22 -15.98
C GLY A 153 -0.11 -20.97 -16.15
N HIS A 154 0.56 -20.30 -15.21
CA HIS A 154 1.95 -19.89 -15.37
C HIS A 154 2.92 -20.46 -14.33
N GLY A 155 2.41 -21.10 -13.27
CA GLY A 155 3.22 -21.75 -12.26
C GLY A 155 2.44 -22.14 -11.01
N GLY A 156 3.08 -22.09 -9.85
CA GLY A 156 2.49 -22.54 -8.59
C GLY A 156 1.60 -21.50 -7.95
N VAL A 157 0.56 -21.98 -7.25
CA VAL A 157 -0.32 -21.18 -6.40
C VAL A 157 -0.24 -21.72 -4.98
N ASN A 158 -0.01 -20.83 -4.01
CA ASN A 158 -0.07 -21.18 -2.59
C ASN A 158 -1.13 -20.31 -1.89
N ILE A 159 -2.03 -20.94 -1.13
CA ILE A 159 -3.12 -20.23 -0.44
C ILE A 159 -2.92 -20.38 1.06
N THR A 160 -2.85 -19.25 1.76
CA THR A 160 -2.61 -19.21 3.20
C THR A 160 -3.70 -18.40 3.89
N LYS A 161 -4.24 -18.93 5.00
CA LYS A 161 -5.18 -18.19 5.86
C LYS A 161 -4.44 -17.09 6.60
N ILE A 162 -5.09 -15.94 6.80
CA ILE A 162 -4.56 -14.86 7.63
C ILE A 162 -5.18 -14.93 9.02
N TYR A 163 -4.34 -15.07 10.06
CA TYR A 163 -4.80 -15.20 11.44
C TYR A 163 -4.75 -13.86 12.19
N ASP A 164 -3.76 -13.02 11.88
CA ASP A 164 -3.52 -11.72 12.52
C ASP A 164 -4.32 -10.59 11.86
N VAL A 165 -5.65 -10.66 11.90
CA VAL A 165 -6.56 -9.69 11.22
C VAL A 165 -6.95 -8.48 12.06
N ASN A 166 -6.61 -8.48 13.36
CA ASN A 166 -7.00 -7.43 14.31
C ASN A 166 -5.84 -6.56 14.78
N VAL A 167 -4.65 -6.73 14.20
CA VAL A 167 -3.44 -5.94 14.49
C VAL A 167 -3.09 -5.08 13.29
N VAL A 168 -2.39 -3.96 13.53
CA VAL A 168 -2.03 -2.98 12.49
C VAL A 168 -0.59 -2.51 12.65
N TYR A 169 -0.04 -1.94 11.59
CA TYR A 169 1.29 -1.32 11.53
C TYR A 169 2.39 -2.20 12.16
N SER A 170 3.06 -1.70 13.20
CA SER A 170 4.19 -2.36 13.88
C SER A 170 3.81 -3.69 14.54
N GLN A 171 2.53 -3.92 14.83
CA GLN A 171 2.04 -5.16 15.42
C GLN A 171 1.63 -6.19 14.36
N SER A 172 1.40 -5.77 13.11
CA SER A 172 0.93 -6.64 12.04
C SER A 172 2.08 -7.25 11.23
N LYS A 173 2.42 -8.52 11.50
CA LYS A 173 3.39 -9.30 10.69
C LYS A 173 3.03 -9.37 9.20
N LEU A 174 1.74 -9.55 8.88
CA LEU A 174 1.27 -9.59 7.48
C LEU A 174 1.58 -8.27 6.75
N SER A 175 1.18 -7.14 7.32
CA SER A 175 1.46 -5.81 6.78
C SER A 175 2.95 -5.56 6.57
N GLN A 176 3.79 -5.89 7.56
CA GLN A 176 5.24 -5.75 7.45
C GLN A 176 5.83 -6.61 6.33
N TYR A 177 5.40 -7.87 6.25
CA TYR A 177 5.79 -8.79 5.18
C TYR A 177 5.44 -8.24 3.79
N LEU A 178 4.22 -7.73 3.61
CA LEU A 178 3.78 -7.17 2.34
C LEU A 178 4.54 -5.88 1.97
N VAL A 179 4.81 -5.01 2.95
CA VAL A 179 5.61 -3.80 2.73
C VAL A 179 7.07 -4.14 2.39
N ASP A 180 7.69 -5.13 3.04
CA ASP A 180 9.04 -5.59 2.70
C ASP A 180 9.12 -6.07 1.24
N ASN A 181 8.13 -6.84 0.79
CA ASN A 181 8.01 -7.25 -0.61
C ASN A 181 7.90 -6.03 -1.56
N MET A 182 7.07 -5.03 -1.22
CA MET A 182 6.94 -3.80 -2.00
C MET A 182 8.26 -3.01 -2.05
N GLN A 183 9.00 -2.94 -0.94
CA GLN A 183 10.29 -2.27 -0.86
C GLN A 183 11.33 -2.98 -1.72
N LYS A 184 11.43 -4.31 -1.64
CA LYS A 184 12.32 -5.13 -2.48
C LYS A 184 12.00 -4.94 -3.96
N PHE A 185 10.72 -4.97 -4.34
CA PHE A 185 10.31 -4.71 -5.73
C PHE A 185 10.73 -3.33 -6.22
N LYS A 186 10.59 -2.28 -5.41
CA LYS A 186 10.97 -0.90 -5.78
C LYS A 186 12.48 -0.66 -5.81
N LYS A 187 13.26 -1.46 -5.08
CA LYS A 187 14.72 -1.40 -5.07
C LYS A 187 15.35 -2.13 -6.26
N ASP A 188 14.60 -2.97 -6.96
CA ASP A 188 15.04 -3.65 -8.17
C ASP A 188 14.81 -2.75 -9.40
N GLU A 189 15.78 -2.69 -10.31
CA GLU A 189 15.70 -1.87 -11.53
C GLU A 189 14.51 -2.24 -12.42
N ARG A 190 14.09 -3.51 -12.41
CA ARG A 190 12.95 -4.01 -13.20
C ARG A 190 11.61 -3.52 -12.64
N GLY A 191 11.58 -3.15 -11.36
CA GLY A 191 10.44 -2.49 -10.71
C GLY A 191 10.40 -0.98 -10.91
N TYR A 192 11.44 -0.39 -11.53
CA TYR A 192 11.54 1.06 -11.69
C TYR A 192 10.36 1.64 -12.48
N GLY A 193 9.79 2.73 -11.97
CA GLY A 193 8.61 3.38 -12.57
C GLY A 193 7.30 2.60 -12.45
N LYS A 194 7.32 1.36 -11.94
CA LYS A 194 6.12 0.53 -11.77
C LYS A 194 5.52 0.71 -10.37
N GLN A 195 4.21 0.44 -10.26
CA GLN A 195 3.54 0.41 -8.96
C GLN A 195 3.93 -0.86 -8.20
N ALA A 196 4.21 -0.76 -6.90
CA ALA A 196 4.56 -1.93 -6.08
C ALA A 196 3.35 -2.83 -5.77
N TYR A 197 2.14 -2.29 -5.90
CA TYR A 197 0.90 -3.02 -5.68
C TYR A 197 -0.18 -2.59 -6.68
N THR A 198 -1.24 -3.39 -6.79
CA THR A 198 -2.47 -3.10 -7.52
C THR A 198 -3.66 -3.61 -6.70
N PHE A 199 -4.86 -3.10 -6.94
CA PHE A 199 -6.03 -3.42 -6.12
C PHE A 199 -7.34 -3.33 -6.90
N SER A 200 -8.38 -3.98 -6.39
CA SER A 200 -9.72 -3.92 -6.95
C SER A 200 -10.38 -2.55 -6.73
N LYS A 201 -11.19 -2.09 -7.70
CA LYS A 201 -11.84 -0.78 -7.61
C LYS A 201 -12.89 -0.68 -6.48
N ASN A 202 -13.42 -1.81 -6.02
CA ASN A 202 -14.41 -1.91 -4.94
C ASN A 202 -13.80 -1.88 -3.52
N LEU A 203 -12.51 -1.59 -3.36
CA LEU A 203 -11.91 -1.36 -2.04
C LEU A 203 -12.42 -0.05 -1.42
N LYS A 204 -12.85 -0.12 -0.16
CA LYS A 204 -13.16 1.04 0.68
C LYS A 204 -11.91 1.92 0.81
N LYS A 205 -12.09 3.23 0.67
CA LYS A 205 -11.05 4.26 0.83
C LYS A 205 -11.23 4.98 2.17
N PRO A 206 -10.14 5.47 2.79
CA PRO A 206 -10.23 6.13 4.07
C PRO A 206 -10.96 7.47 3.98
N LYS A 207 -11.69 7.81 5.05
CA LYS A 207 -12.20 9.17 5.24
C LYS A 207 -11.12 9.98 5.94
N VAL A 208 -10.73 11.09 5.33
CA VAL A 208 -9.71 11.98 5.87
C VAL A 208 -10.36 13.27 6.33
N ARG A 209 -10.05 13.68 7.56
CA ARG A 209 -10.43 14.99 8.10
C ARG A 209 -9.17 15.71 8.56
N THR A 210 -9.16 17.03 8.47
CA THR A 210 -8.06 17.88 8.92
C THR A 210 -8.64 19.00 9.76
N GLY A 211 -7.93 19.44 10.78
CA GLY A 211 -8.41 20.45 11.70
C GLY A 211 -7.37 20.99 12.67
N ASN A 212 -7.80 21.87 13.56
CA ASN A 212 -7.01 22.38 14.67
C ASN A 212 -7.14 21.48 15.92
N TYR A 213 -6.49 21.88 17.02
CA TYR A 213 -6.50 21.12 18.28
C TYR A 213 -7.90 21.00 18.91
N ASP A 214 -8.71 22.06 18.88
CA ASP A 214 -10.04 22.05 19.51
C ASP A 214 -11.02 21.16 18.74
N GLU A 215 -11.00 21.24 17.41
CA GLU A 215 -11.72 20.31 16.54
C GLU A 215 -11.26 18.87 16.75
N PHE A 216 -9.97 18.71 17.08
CA PHE A 216 -9.37 17.42 17.36
C PHE A 216 -9.88 16.82 18.68
N MET A 217 -9.84 17.59 19.78
CA MET A 217 -10.28 17.12 21.09
C MET A 217 -11.77 16.73 21.10
N LYS A 218 -12.63 17.53 20.46
CA LYS A 218 -14.05 17.19 20.29
C LYS A 218 -14.26 15.85 19.58
N CYS A 219 -13.43 15.53 18.58
CA CYS A 219 -13.52 14.26 17.87
C CYS A 219 -13.04 13.07 18.72
N LEU A 220 -12.02 13.28 19.57
CA LEU A 220 -11.52 12.21 20.45
C LEU A 220 -12.46 11.96 21.63
N GLU A 221 -13.01 12.99 22.26
CA GLU A 221 -13.90 12.85 23.43
C GLU A 221 -15.15 12.01 23.11
N LEU A 222 -15.64 12.08 21.88
CA LEU A 222 -16.80 11.30 21.40
C LEU A 222 -16.47 9.83 21.11
N ILE A 223 -15.19 9.44 21.10
CA ILE A 223 -14.76 8.11 20.72
C ILE A 223 -13.92 7.52 21.85
N ASN A 224 -14.36 6.41 22.41
CA ASN A 224 -13.53 5.68 23.37
C ASN A 224 -12.31 5.07 22.64
N LEU A 225 -11.14 5.66 22.83
CA LEU A 225 -9.93 5.35 22.05
C LEU A 225 -8.81 4.79 22.93
N GLU A 226 -8.10 3.80 22.40
CA GLU A 226 -6.90 3.21 23.00
C GLU A 226 -5.73 3.40 22.05
N ALA A 227 -4.67 4.08 22.49
CA ALA A 227 -3.45 4.19 21.69
C ALA A 227 -2.76 2.82 21.62
N ILE A 228 -2.49 2.33 20.41
CA ILE A 228 -1.90 1.00 20.19
C ILE A 228 -0.56 1.05 19.44
N ASP A 229 -0.26 2.14 18.74
CA ASP A 229 1.03 2.32 18.06
C ASP A 229 1.34 3.83 17.97
N GLU A 230 2.61 4.19 18.11
CA GLU A 230 3.05 5.58 18.08
C GLU A 230 4.41 5.70 17.39
N LYS A 231 4.57 6.75 16.58
CA LYS A 231 5.82 7.06 15.90
C LYS A 231 6.02 8.56 15.74
N GLY A 232 7.19 9.05 16.12
CA GLY A 232 7.67 10.40 15.81
C GLY A 232 8.66 10.41 14.64
N TYR A 233 8.67 11.50 13.87
CA TYR A 233 9.77 11.81 12.94
C TYR A 233 9.86 13.31 12.66
N LYS A 234 11.06 13.78 12.30
CA LYS A 234 11.29 15.16 11.87
C LYS A 234 10.93 15.36 10.40
N ASN A 235 10.27 16.47 10.11
CA ASN A 235 9.99 16.91 8.76
C ASN A 235 10.43 18.37 8.59
N GLU A 236 11.24 18.65 7.57
CA GLU A 236 11.78 19.98 7.30
C GLU A 236 10.69 21.08 7.25
N TYR A 237 9.54 20.76 6.68
CA TYR A 237 8.45 21.73 6.50
C TYR A 237 7.46 21.75 7.66
N ARG A 238 7.26 20.60 8.32
CA ARG A 238 6.19 20.42 9.32
C ARG A 238 6.70 20.39 10.77
N GLY A 239 8.01 20.47 10.96
CA GLY A 239 8.63 20.29 12.27
C GLY A 239 8.58 18.83 12.73
N ASP A 240 8.48 18.63 14.04
CA ASP A 240 8.21 17.34 14.64
C ASP A 240 6.80 16.86 14.27
N VAL A 241 6.74 15.65 13.71
CA VAL A 241 5.50 14.99 13.31
C VAL A 241 5.28 13.79 14.20
N LYS A 242 4.15 13.79 14.91
CA LYS A 242 3.71 12.67 15.74
C LYS A 242 2.60 11.92 15.02
N VAL A 243 2.71 10.59 14.96
CA VAL A 243 1.70 9.71 14.40
C VAL A 243 1.26 8.75 15.49
N THR A 244 -0.01 8.78 15.84
CA THR A 244 -0.58 7.85 16.82
C THR A 244 -1.72 7.08 16.17
N ILE A 245 -1.72 5.77 16.37
CA ILE A 245 -2.77 4.86 15.91
C ILE A 245 -3.60 4.47 17.13
N TYR A 246 -4.89 4.75 17.04
CA TYR A 246 -5.85 4.40 18.07
C TYR A 246 -6.74 3.26 17.61
N LYS A 247 -7.14 2.39 18.54
CA LYS A 247 -8.21 1.42 18.42
C LYS A 247 -9.48 2.00 19.05
N LYS A 248 -10.61 1.91 18.35
CA LYS A 248 -11.92 2.30 18.88
C LYS A 248 -12.46 1.19 19.79
N LYS A 249 -12.73 1.49 21.06
CA LYS A 249 -13.37 0.56 22.00
C LYS A 249 -14.89 0.60 21.79
N GLY A 250 -15.53 -0.57 21.73
CA GLY A 250 -17.00 -0.70 21.59
C GLY A 250 -17.54 -0.76 20.15
N SER A 251 -16.70 -1.07 19.15
CA SER A 251 -17.09 -1.21 17.73
C SER A 251 -16.87 -2.60 17.15
#